data_AF-A0A4Q5V157-F1
#
_entry.id   AF-A0A4Q5V157-F1
#
_cell.length_a   1.000
_cell.length_b   1.000
_cell.length_c   1.000
_cell.angle_alpha   90.00
_cell.angle_beta   90.00
_cell.angle_gamma   90.00
#
_symmetry.space_group_name_H-M   'P 1'
#
loop_
_entity.id
_entity.type
_entity.pdbx_description
1 polymer ?
#
loop_
_entity_poly.entity_id
_entity_poly.type
_entity_poly.pdbx_seq_one_letter_code
_entity_poly.pdbx_strand_id
1 'polypeptide(L)' 'MIMSDNKQTQDRRDDVNIDSNDASEVEYVHQQFPHLTHQQVLEAIKAKGPSREAVMAYLEKL' A
#
# COMPACT_ATOMS: atom_id res chain seq x y z
N MET A 1 40.56 -7.72 -9.12
CA MET A 1 39.98 -6.42 -8.73
C MET A 1 38.48 -6.61 -8.61
N ILE A 2 37.91 -6.25 -7.45
CA ILE A 2 36.48 -6.31 -7.14
C ILE A 2 35.84 -5.03 -7.68
N MET A 3 34.89 -5.16 -8.59
CA MET A 3 33.79 -4.21 -8.73
C MET A 3 32.53 -5.03 -8.97
N SER A 4 31.95 -5.52 -7.87
CA SER A 4 30.59 -6.04 -7.86
C SER A 4 29.67 -4.83 -7.99
N ASP A 5 29.22 -4.55 -9.21
CA ASP A 5 28.22 -3.52 -9.49
C ASP A 5 26.95 -3.81 -8.68
N ASN A 6 26.84 -3.16 -7.53
CA ASN A 6 25.67 -3.16 -6.68
C ASN A 6 24.55 -2.37 -7.37
N LYS A 7 23.91 -2.96 -8.38
CA LYS A 7 22.66 -2.48 -8.97
C LYS A 7 21.46 -3.26 -8.42
N GLN A 8 21.40 -3.37 -7.09
CA GLN A 8 20.13 -3.57 -6.38
C GLN A 8 19.61 -2.21 -5.93
N THR A 9 19.42 -1.28 -6.86
CA THR A 9 18.35 -0.28 -6.70
C THR A 9 17.07 -1.03 -6.99
N GLN A 10 16.64 -1.86 -6.04
CA GLN A 10 15.27 -2.33 -5.97
C GLN A 10 14.44 -1.06 -5.91
N ASP A 11 13.88 -0.74 -7.06
CA ASP A 11 13.06 0.42 -7.30
C ASP A 11 11.91 0.34 -6.29
N ARG A 12 12.03 1.07 -5.18
CA ARG A 12 11.07 1.06 -4.05
C ARG A 12 9.70 1.65 -4.47
N ARG A 13 9.44 1.76 -5.78
CA ARG A 13 8.16 2.12 -6.35
C ARG A 13 7.28 0.90 -6.62
N ASP A 14 7.81 -0.33 -6.54
CA ASP A 14 6.97 -1.53 -6.72
C ASP A 14 6.03 -1.80 -5.53
N ASP A 15 6.37 -1.31 -4.33
CA ASP A 15 5.59 -1.50 -3.08
C ASP A 15 4.65 -0.32 -2.75
N VAL A 16 4.46 0.63 -3.67
CA VAL A 16 3.69 1.87 -3.41
C VAL A 16 2.21 1.73 -3.66
N ASN A 17 1.78 0.63 -4.27
CA ASN A 17 0.39 0.37 -4.60
C ASN A 17 -0.14 -0.78 -3.76
N ILE A 18 -1.39 -0.66 -3.34
CA ILE A 18 -2.21 -1.70 -2.73
C ILE A 18 -3.04 -2.33 -3.83
N ASP A 19 -2.89 -3.63 -4.04
CA ASP A 19 -3.83 -4.41 -4.83
C ASP A 19 -5.08 -4.71 -4.00
N SER A 20 -6.23 -4.22 -4.46
CA SER A 20 -7.52 -4.45 -3.77
C SER A 20 -8.02 -5.90 -3.86
N ASN A 21 -7.41 -6.75 -4.70
CA ASN A 21 -7.75 -8.16 -4.80
C ASN A 21 -6.82 -9.03 -3.92
N ASP A 22 -5.68 -8.50 -3.49
CA ASP A 22 -4.80 -9.14 -2.52
C ASP A 22 -5.28 -8.90 -1.09
N ALA A 23 -5.82 -9.94 -0.47
CA ALA A 23 -6.32 -9.87 0.89
C ALA A 23 -5.22 -9.53 1.91
N SER A 24 -3.96 -9.86 1.64
CA SER A 24 -2.84 -9.59 2.55
C SER A 24 -2.51 -8.09 2.58
N GLU A 25 -2.57 -7.43 1.42
CA GLU A 25 -2.39 -5.98 1.35
C GLU A 25 -3.56 -5.21 1.97
N VAL A 26 -4.80 -5.66 1.75
CA VAL A 26 -5.98 -5.06 2.40
C VAL A 26 -5.92 -5.25 3.91
N GLU A 27 -5.52 -6.43 4.39
CA GLU A 27 -5.32 -6.70 5.82
C GLU A 27 -4.19 -5.84 6.40
N TYR A 28 -3.09 -5.66 5.68
CA TYR A 28 -2.00 -4.79 6.13
C TYR A 28 -2.47 -3.36 6.41
N VAL A 29 -3.29 -2.80 5.51
CA VAL A 29 -3.85 -1.45 5.70
C VAL A 29 -4.84 -1.44 6.87
N HIS A 30 -5.69 -2.45 6.99
CA HIS A 30 -6.63 -2.58 8.11
C HIS A 30 -5.93 -2.69 9.47
N GLN A 31 -4.77 -3.33 9.54
CA GLN A 31 -3.96 -3.37 10.76
C GLN A 31 -3.47 -1.97 11.20
N GLN A 32 -3.26 -1.04 10.26
CA GLN A 32 -2.91 0.35 10.59
C GLN A 32 -4.14 1.16 11.03
N PHE A 33 -5.33 0.80 10.53
CA PHE A 33 -6.61 1.44 10.85
C PHE A 33 -7.61 0.42 11.42
N PRO A 34 -7.37 -0.14 12.63
CA PRO A 34 -8.18 -1.23 13.19
C PRO A 34 -9.61 -0.83 13.57
N HIS A 35 -9.91 0.48 13.50
CA HIS A 35 -11.26 1.03 13.70
C HIS A 35 -12.07 1.06 12.40
N LEU A 36 -11.43 0.85 11.24
CA LEU A 36 -12.08 0.75 9.95
C LEU A 36 -12.30 -0.72 9.60
N THR A 37 -13.19 -0.98 8.65
CA THR A 37 -13.43 -2.34 8.12
C THR A 37 -12.66 -2.57 6.83
N HIS A 38 -12.39 -3.83 6.47
CA HIS A 38 -11.80 -4.17 5.15
C HIS A 38 -12.61 -3.56 4.00
N GLN A 39 -13.93 -3.46 4.13
CA GLN A 39 -14.79 -2.85 3.11
C GLN A 39 -14.50 -1.34 2.96
N GLN A 40 -14.23 -0.62 4.05
CA GLN A 40 -13.86 0.81 3.98
C GLN A 40 -12.47 1.01 3.35
N VAL A 41 -11.54 0.08 3.61
CA VAL A 41 -10.23 0.08 2.95
C VAL A 41 -10.39 -0.12 1.44
N LEU A 42 -11.19 -1.10 1.02
CA LEU A 42 -11.49 -1.35 -0.40
C LEU A 42 -12.16 -0.16 -1.08
N GLU A 43 -13.13 0.47 -0.42
CA GLU A 43 -13.78 1.68 -0.92
C GLU A 43 -12.79 2.85 -1.03
N ALA A 44 -11.86 3.01 -0.08
CA ALA A 44 -10.81 4.01 -0.14
C ALA A 44 -9.85 3.77 -1.31
N ILE A 45 -9.45 2.52 -1.56
CA ILE A 45 -8.63 2.13 -2.72
C ILE A 45 -9.38 2.43 -4.02
N LYS A 46 -10.68 2.13 -4.09
CA LYS A 46 -11.51 2.46 -5.26
C LYS A 46 -11.66 3.97 -5.47
N ALA A 47 -11.75 4.75 -4.40
CA ALA A 47 -11.93 6.20 -4.45
C ALA A 47 -10.64 6.99 -4.74
N LYS A 48 -9.49 6.53 -4.25
CA LYS A 48 -8.19 7.21 -4.39
C LYS A 48 -7.25 6.56 -5.41
N GLY A 49 -7.60 5.37 -5.89
CA GLY A 49 -6.73 4.53 -6.69
C GLY A 49 -5.85 3.64 -5.80
N PRO A 50 -5.05 2.77 -6.40
CA PRO A 50 -4.24 1.79 -5.68
C PRO A 50 -3.09 2.41 -4.90
N SER A 51 -2.82 3.72 -4.98
CA SER A 51 -1.69 4.30 -4.26
C SER A 51 -1.84 4.19 -2.75
N ARG A 52 -0.93 3.46 -2.10
CA ARG A 52 -0.90 3.24 -0.64
C ARG A 52 -0.88 4.56 0.12
N GLU A 53 -0.06 5.51 -0.30
CA GLU A 53 0.03 6.83 0.33
C GLU A 53 -1.29 7.59 0.25
N ALA A 54 -1.93 7.61 -0.93
CA ALA A 54 -3.20 8.31 -1.13
C ALA A 54 -4.35 7.66 -0.33
N VAL A 55 -4.34 6.33 -0.23
CA VAL A 55 -5.32 5.57 0.55
C VAL A 55 -5.13 5.82 2.04
N MET A 56 -3.90 5.68 2.57
CA MET A 56 -3.62 5.93 3.98
C MET A 56 -3.95 7.38 4.39
N ALA A 57 -3.55 8.36 3.58
CA ALA A 57 -3.84 9.78 3.83
C ALA A 57 -5.35 10.12 3.77
N TYR A 58 -6.14 9.29 3.08
CA TYR A 58 -7.60 9.40 3.09
C TYR A 58 -8.21 8.74 4.33
N LEU A 59 -7.75 7.54 4.68
CA LEU A 59 -8.21 6.80 5.85
C LEU A 59 -7.89 7.53 7.17
N GLU A 60 -6.76 8.24 7.26
CA GLU A 60 -6.43 9.10 8.42
C GLU A 60 -7.43 10.25 8.68
N LYS A 61 -8.27 10.59 7.69
CA LYS A 61 -9.24 11.69 7.78
C LYS A 61 -10.68 11.24 8.03
N LEU A 62 -10.92 9.92 8.04
CA LEU A 62 -12.22 9.32 8.34
C LEU A 62 -12.39 9.17 9.85
#